data_AF-A0A351A3E5-F1
#
_entry.id   AF-A0A351A3E5-F1
#
_cell.length_a   1.000
_cell.length_b   1.000
_cell.length_c   1.000
_cell.angle_alpha   90.00
_cell.angle_beta   90.00
_cell.angle_gamma   90.00
#
_symmetry.space_group_name_H-M   'P 1'
#
loop_
_entity.id
_entity.type
_entity.pdbx_description
1 polymer ?
#
loop_
_entity_poly.entity_id
_entity_poly.type
_entity_poly.pdbx_seq_one_letter_code
_entity_poly.pdbx_strand_id
1 'polypeptide(L)'
;LLVLGALANETRTLASLCAARDTGQALPAVFKAERIFEPRRQQALDRALGRLSQGGLRAALMHAARIDRMIKGLASGDVWDEFLQLALRLAGRH
;
A
#
# COMPACT_ATOMS: atom_id res chain seq x y z
N LEU A 1 -5.10 -15.05 4.06
CA LEU A 1 -3.80 -15.18 3.35
C LEU A 1 -3.81 -14.53 1.95
N LEU A 2 -4.79 -14.79 1.07
CA LEU A 2 -4.85 -14.15 -0.27
C LEU A 2 -5.13 -12.64 -0.24
N VAL A 3 -6.12 -12.20 0.54
CA VAL A 3 -6.51 -10.78 0.65
C VAL A 3 -5.37 -9.93 1.21
N LEU A 4 -4.70 -10.44 2.25
CA LEU A 4 -3.54 -9.76 2.84
C LEU A 4 -2.35 -9.72 1.88
N GLY A 5 -2.09 -10.81 1.16
CA GLY A 5 -1.05 -10.86 0.14
C GLY A 5 -1.27 -9.81 -0.95
N ALA A 6 -2.51 -9.68 -1.44
CA ALA A 6 -2.86 -8.67 -2.43
C ALA A 6 -2.69 -7.23 -1.89
N LEU A 7 -3.17 -6.95 -0.67
CA LEU A 7 -3.02 -5.64 -0.03
C LEU A 7 -1.56 -5.27 0.24
N ALA A 8 -0.77 -6.22 0.72
CA ALA A 8 0.66 -6.00 0.95
C ALA A 8 1.40 -5.75 -0.36
N ASN A 9 1.05 -6.46 -1.44
CA ASN A 9 1.62 -6.22 -2.75
C ASN A 9 1.30 -4.81 -3.26
N GLU A 10 0.03 -4.42 -3.23
CA GLU A 10 -0.37 -3.08 -3.68
C GLU A 10 0.27 -1.97 -2.84
N THR A 11 0.40 -2.18 -1.52
CA THR A 11 1.07 -1.22 -0.63
C THR A 11 2.57 -1.09 -0.96
N ARG A 12 3.25 -2.18 -1.34
CA ARG A 12 4.66 -2.12 -1.78
C ARG A 12 4.81 -1.38 -3.11
N THR A 13 3.93 -1.63 -4.07
CA THR A 13 3.91 -0.90 -5.34
C THR A 13 3.72 0.60 -5.10
N LEU A 14 2.78 0.98 -4.22
CA LEU A 14 2.60 2.38 -3.81
C LEU A 14 3.85 2.95 -3.12
N ALA A 15 4.52 2.17 -2.27
CA ALA A 15 5.75 2.60 -1.59
C ALA A 15 6.91 2.81 -2.58
N SER A 16 7.06 1.94 -3.59
CA SER A 16 8.03 2.04 -4.69
C SER A 16 7.81 3.34 -5.47
N LEU A 17 6.56 3.61 -5.86
CA LEU A 17 6.17 4.83 -6.57
C LEU A 17 6.37 6.10 -5.74
N CYS A 18 6.05 6.06 -4.44
CA CYS A 18 6.23 7.18 -3.53
C CYS A 18 7.72 7.50 -3.34
N ALA A 19 8.56 6.47 -3.14
CA ALA A 19 10.02 6.64 -3.04
C ALA A 19 10.63 7.20 -4.34
N ALA A 20 10.15 6.77 -5.50
CA ALA A 20 10.61 7.30 -6.78
C ALA A 20 10.21 8.76 -6.97
N ARG A 21 8.98 9.14 -6.60
CA ARG A 21 8.55 10.55 -6.59
C ARG A 21 9.45 11.39 -5.67
N ASP A 22 9.67 10.92 -4.45
CA ASP A 22 10.41 11.66 -3.43
C ASP A 22 11.90 11.81 -3.79
N THR A 23 12.45 10.91 -4.61
CA THR A 23 13.81 11.00 -5.18
C THR A 23 13.88 11.76 -6.51
N GLY A 24 12.76 12.33 -6.99
CA GLY A 24 12.70 13.10 -8.24
C GLY A 24 12.74 12.25 -9.51
N GLN A 25 12.54 10.93 -9.41
CA GLN A 25 12.47 10.05 -10.56
C GLN A 25 11.14 10.19 -11.30
N ALA A 26 11.17 10.00 -12.62
CA ALA A 26 9.99 10.03 -13.46
C ALA A 26 9.09 8.81 -13.19
N LEU A 27 7.88 9.03 -12.67
CA LEU A 27 6.86 7.99 -12.42
C LEU A 27 6.59 7.06 -13.61
N PRO A 28 6.61 7.50 -14.89
CA PRO A 28 6.48 6.61 -16.04
C PRO A 28 7.50 5.47 -16.10
N ALA A 29 8.74 5.71 -15.67
CA ALA A 29 9.78 4.67 -15.64
C ALA A 29 9.47 3.60 -14.59
N VAL A 30 8.95 4.02 -13.44
CA VAL A 30 8.58 3.15 -12.32
C VAL A 30 7.32 2.35 -12.64
N PHE A 31 6.32 2.97 -13.29
CA PHE A 31 5.15 2.24 -13.79
C PHE A 31 5.56 1.12 -14.75
N LYS A 32 6.54 1.36 -15.63
CA LYS A 32 7.07 0.32 -16.52
C LYS A 32 7.78 -0.79 -15.75
N ALA A 33 8.59 -0.44 -14.75
CA ALA A 33 9.30 -1.41 -13.90
C ALA A 33 8.33 -2.31 -13.09
N GLU A 34 7.27 -1.71 -12.56
CA GLU A 34 6.19 -2.40 -11.83
C GLU A 34 5.16 -3.08 -12.77
N ARG A 35 5.39 -3.06 -14.09
CA ARG A 35 4.52 -3.64 -15.13
C ARG A 35 3.08 -3.08 -15.13
N ILE A 36 2.94 -1.81 -14.78
CA ILE A 36 1.66 -1.09 -14.75
C ILE A 36 1.48 -0.37 -16.09
N PHE A 37 0.78 -1.01 -17.02
CA PHE A 37 0.56 -0.45 -18.36
C PHE A 37 -0.82 0.18 -18.54
N GLU A 38 -1.79 -0.17 -17.69
CA GLU A 38 -3.16 0.28 -17.86
C GLU A 38 -3.33 1.76 -17.44
N PRO A 39 -3.77 2.66 -18.34
CA PRO A 39 -3.82 4.10 -18.06
C PRO A 39 -4.74 4.46 -16.90
N ARG A 40 -5.86 3.73 -16.75
CA ARG A 40 -6.80 3.92 -15.63
C ARG A 40 -6.13 3.58 -14.28
N ARG A 41 -5.33 2.51 -14.25
CA ARG A 41 -4.57 2.11 -13.06
C ARG A 41 -3.48 3.13 -12.73
N GLN A 42 -2.75 3.62 -13.73
CA GLN A 42 -1.74 4.68 -13.54
C GLN A 42 -2.35 5.94 -12.95
N GLN A 43 -3.48 6.42 -13.49
CA GLN A 43 -4.20 7.59 -12.96
C GLN A 43 -4.70 7.40 -11.53
N ALA A 44 -5.19 6.20 -11.19
CA ALA A 44 -5.63 5.88 -9.83
C ALA A 44 -4.46 5.92 -8.85
N LEU A 45 -3.31 5.35 -9.23
CA LEU A 45 -2.09 5.36 -8.43
C LEU A 45 -1.54 6.77 -8.26
N ASP A 46 -1.52 7.57 -9.31
CA ASP A 46 -1.05 8.97 -9.26
C ASP A 46 -1.88 9.81 -8.28
N ARG A 47 -3.21 9.67 -8.31
CA ARG A 47 -4.10 10.29 -7.31
C ARG A 47 -3.85 9.79 -5.89
N ALA A 48 -3.53 8.50 -5.72
CA ALA A 48 -3.20 7.94 -4.42
C ALA A 48 -1.88 8.50 -3.88
N LEU A 49 -0.87 8.64 -4.74
CA LEU A 49 0.41 9.25 -4.39
C LEU A 49 0.23 10.68 -3.88
N GLY A 50 -0.67 11.46 -4.49
CA GLY A 50 -0.98 12.82 -4.02
C GLY A 50 -1.48 12.91 -2.57
N ARG A 51 -1.95 11.81 -1.97
CA ARG A 51 -2.47 11.76 -0.59
C ARG A 51 -1.62 10.94 0.37
N LEU A 52 -0.70 10.14 -0.15
CA LEU A 52 0.08 9.18 0.64
C LEU A 52 1.53 9.64 0.76
N SER A 53 2.06 9.56 1.98
CA SER A 53 3.47 9.78 2.28
C SER A 53 4.20 8.45 2.43
N GLN A 54 5.51 8.45 2.22
CA GLN A 54 6.36 7.28 2.45
C GLN A 54 6.18 6.74 3.88
N GLY A 55 6.08 7.64 4.87
CA GLY A 55 5.81 7.29 6.27
C GLY A 55 4.46 6.58 6.47
N GLY A 56 3.40 7.10 5.83
CA GLY A 56 2.07 6.48 5.88
C GLY A 56 2.04 5.09 5.25
N LEU A 57 2.71 4.92 4.12
CA LEU A 57 2.83 3.62 3.44
C LEU A 57 3.65 2.61 4.26
N ARG A 58 4.73 3.06 4.90
CA ARG A 58 5.50 2.21 5.83
C ARG A 58 4.66 1.77 7.03
N ALA A 59 3.87 2.68 7.61
CA ALA A 59 2.94 2.35 8.69
C ALA A 59 1.85 1.36 8.23
N ALA A 60 1.36 1.49 7.00
CA ALA A 60 0.41 0.54 6.41
C ALA A 60 1.03 -0.86 6.21
N LEU A 61 2.27 -0.95 5.73
CA LEU A 61 3.00 -2.22 5.59
C LEU A 61 3.20 -2.92 6.94
N MET A 62 3.61 -2.17 7.97
CA MET A 62 3.76 -2.71 9.32
C MET A 62 2.43 -3.21 9.89
N HIS A 63 1.35 -2.50 9.61
CA HIS A 63 0.01 -2.91 10.01
C HIS A 63 -0.42 -4.19 9.28
N ALA A 64 -0.21 -4.28 7.96
CA ALA A 64 -0.46 -5.51 7.21
C ALA A 64 0.33 -6.72 7.78
N ALA A 65 1.59 -6.53 8.19
CA ALA A 65 2.38 -7.57 8.85
C ALA A 65 1.81 -7.98 10.23
N ARG A 66 1.19 -7.05 10.97
CA ARG A 66 0.48 -7.36 12.22
C ARG A 66 -0.75 -8.24 11.94
N ILE A 67 -1.53 -7.90 10.93
CA ILE A 67 -2.70 -8.69 10.52
C ILE A 67 -2.27 -10.11 10.09
N ASP A 68 -1.13 -10.25 9.39
CA ASP A 68 -0.59 -11.57 9.02
C ASP A 68 -0.28 -12.45 10.24
N ARG A 69 0.22 -11.82 11.31
CA ARG A 69 0.46 -12.52 12.57
C ARG A 69 -0.85 -12.91 13.26
N MET A 70 -1.89 -12.07 13.21
CA MET A 70 -3.21 -12.37 13.78
C MET A 70 -3.90 -13.53 13.04
N ILE A 71 -4.10 -13.39 11.72
CA ILE A 71 -3.75 -14.41 10.72
C ILE A 71 -3.45 -15.83 11.23
N LYS A 72 -2.16 -15.98 11.54
CA LYS A 72 -1.48 -17.21 11.91
C LYS A 72 -1.67 -17.59 13.38
N GLY A 73 -2.52 -16.88 14.13
CA GLY A 73 -2.70 -17.07 15.57
C GLY A 73 -1.51 -16.62 16.41
N LEU A 74 -0.58 -15.85 15.84
CA LEU A 74 0.64 -15.35 16.49
C LEU A 74 0.44 -13.97 17.16
N ALA A 75 -0.74 -13.38 17.02
CA ALA A 75 -1.13 -12.14 17.68
C ALA A 75 -2.64 -12.16 17.98
N SER A 76 -3.06 -11.54 19.08
CA SER A 76 -4.47 -11.42 19.47
C SER A 76 -5.09 -10.14 18.90
N GLY A 77 -6.38 -10.21 18.56
CA GLY A 77 -7.18 -9.07 18.06
C GLY A 77 -8.27 -9.52 17.10
N ASP A 78 -9.16 -8.60 16.74
CA ASP A 78 -10.13 -8.81 15.65
C ASP A 78 -9.47 -8.48 14.31
N VAL A 79 -9.26 -9.53 13.50
CA VAL A 79 -8.64 -9.44 12.18
C VAL A 79 -9.42 -8.51 11.24
N TRP A 80 -10.75 -8.52 11.31
CA TRP A 80 -11.61 -7.75 10.41
C TRP A 80 -11.58 -6.27 10.74
N ASP A 81 -11.58 -5.92 12.03
CA ASP A 81 -11.41 -4.53 12.46
C ASP A 81 -10.05 -3.96 12.05
N GLU A 82 -8.98 -4.75 12.17
CA GLU A 82 -7.64 -4.31 11.76
C GLU A 82 -7.54 -4.17 10.22
N PHE A 83 -8.23 -5.02 9.45
CA PHE A 83 -8.37 -4.82 8.01
C PHE A 83 -9.11 -3.52 7.67
N LEU A 84 -10.19 -3.20 8.38
CA LEU A 84 -10.93 -1.96 8.20
C LEU A 84 -10.02 -0.75 8.50
N GLN A 85 -9.29 -0.78 9.61
CA GLN A 85 -8.34 0.27 9.97
C GLN A 85 -7.22 0.43 8.95
N LEU A 86 -6.70 -0.68 8.40
CA LEU A 86 -5.72 -0.65 7.32
C LEU A 86 -6.29 0.01 6.06
N ALA A 87 -7.53 -0.33 5.67
CA ALA A 87 -8.19 0.26 4.51
C ALA A 87 -8.44 1.77 4.68
N LEU A 88 -8.88 2.20 5.86
CA LEU A 88 -9.08 3.62 6.19
C LEU A 88 -7.77 4.42 6.09
N ARG A 89 -6.67 3.86 6.60
CA ARG A 89 -5.33 4.47 6.50
C ARG A 89 -4.89 4.64 5.04
N LEU A 90 -5.12 3.64 4.20
CA LEU A 90 -4.79 3.69 2.77
C LEU A 90 -5.70 4.67 1.98
N ALA A 91 -6.91 4.92 2.45
CA ALA A 91 -7.82 5.89 1.84
C ALA A 91 -7.38 7.35 2.03
N GLY A 92 -6.38 7.62 2.88
CA GLY A 92 -5.84 8.96 3.09
C GLY A 92 -6.73 9.86 3.96
N ARG A 93 -7.66 9.29 4.72
CA ARG A 93 -8.33 9.98 5.84
C ARG A 93 -7.56 9.69 7.11
N HIS A 94 -6.78 10.67 7.57
CA HIS A 94 -6.38 10.77 8.96
C HIS A 94 -6.37 12.23 9.39
#